data_AF-A0A2A2IQB2-F1
#
_entry.id   AF-A0A2A2IQB2-F1
#
_cell.length_a   1.000
_cell.length_b   1.000
_cell.length_c   1.000
_cell.angle_alpha   90.00
_cell.angle_beta   90.00
_cell.angle_gamma   90.00
#
_symmetry.space_group_name_H-M   'P 1'
#
loop_
_entity.id
_entity.type
_entity.pdbx_description
1 polymer ?
#
loop_
_entity_poly.entity_id
_entity_poly.type
_entity_poly.pdbx_seq_one_letter_code
_entity_poly.pdbx_strand_id
1 'polypeptide(L)'
;MKKLLSLLSLSFLLLAGSAASQAMDSDTLLQSPDRYRVVSAQNDSVVYVDINTIQAIQTMDYPNSLENLSCTLYVETYADPLDAEAYQSGRLIRQINEYKASFHANKREQSYSFDSTLTGVYAPDGQSFYVNTSADPLRLRDVMGTFINIHRAAALIRK
;
A
#
# COMPACT_ATOMS: atom_id res chain seq x y z
N MET A 1 32.19 27.70 36.03
CA MET A 1 31.55 27.92 34.73
C MET A 1 31.69 26.66 33.88
N LYS A 2 30.53 26.08 33.53
CA LYS A 2 30.21 25.24 32.36
C LYS A 2 31.40 24.64 31.60
N LYS A 3 31.54 23.31 31.55
CA LYS A 3 31.78 22.46 30.34
C LYS A 3 31.99 20.98 30.78
N LEU A 4 30.99 20.39 31.41
CA LEU A 4 30.88 18.95 31.62
C LEU A 4 29.42 18.64 31.30
N LEU A 5 29.16 17.60 30.48
CA LEU A 5 27.86 17.17 29.90
C LEU A 5 27.61 17.67 28.47
N SER A 6 28.26 17.08 27.46
CA SER A 6 27.75 17.14 26.07
C SER A 6 28.40 16.11 25.12
N LEU A 7 28.69 14.87 25.56
CA LEU A 7 29.31 13.89 24.67
C LEU A 7 28.75 12.46 24.77
N LEU A 8 27.53 12.27 25.31
CA LEU A 8 26.97 10.92 25.47
C LEU A 8 25.53 10.71 24.97
N SER A 9 25.06 11.49 23.98
CA SER A 9 23.66 11.40 23.53
C SER A 9 23.47 11.47 22.01
N LEU A 10 24.43 10.98 21.22
CA LEU A 10 24.31 10.98 19.76
C LEU A 10 24.65 9.63 19.11
N SER A 11 24.19 8.53 19.72
CA SER A 11 24.35 7.19 19.13
C SER A 11 23.16 6.25 19.33
N PHE A 12 21.97 6.76 19.67
CA PHE A 12 20.78 5.93 19.92
C PHE A 12 19.58 6.16 18.97
N LEU A 13 19.77 6.85 17.85
CA LEU A 13 18.66 7.23 16.94
C LEU A 13 18.82 6.76 15.49
N LEU A 14 19.48 5.61 15.28
CA LEU A 14 19.51 4.94 13.97
C LEU A 14 18.89 3.53 13.99
N LEU A 15 18.23 3.12 15.07
CA LEU A 15 17.38 1.93 15.09
C LEU A 15 15.89 2.25 14.82
N ALA A 16 15.62 3.26 13.98
CA ALA A 16 14.30 3.41 13.38
C ALA A 16 14.13 2.36 12.27
N GLY A 17 13.83 1.14 12.71
CA GLY A 17 13.07 0.14 11.98
C GLY A 17 13.53 -0.15 10.56
N SER A 18 14.55 -0.98 10.41
CA SER A 18 14.38 -2.11 9.48
C SER A 18 13.28 -3.00 10.08
N ALA A 19 12.02 -2.54 10.01
CA ALA A 19 10.92 -3.48 10.08
C ALA A 19 11.19 -4.40 8.89
N ALA A 20 11.76 -5.57 9.14
CA ALA A 20 11.51 -6.69 8.25
C ALA A 20 10.00 -6.66 8.08
N SER A 21 9.55 -6.34 6.86
CA SER A 21 8.13 -6.37 6.53
C SER A 21 7.67 -7.73 7.01
N GLN A 22 6.84 -7.78 8.07
CA GLN A 22 6.18 -9.03 8.40
C GLN A 22 5.46 -9.42 7.12
N ALA A 23 5.76 -10.61 6.62
CA ALA A 23 5.18 -11.09 5.39
C ALA A 23 3.66 -11.02 5.53
N MET A 24 3.00 -10.36 4.58
CA MET A 24 1.58 -10.04 4.68
C MET A 24 0.75 -11.30 4.47
N ASP A 25 -0.24 -11.52 5.34
CA ASP A 25 -1.23 -12.58 5.24
C ASP A 25 -2.66 -12.01 5.08
N SER A 26 -3.58 -12.84 4.56
CA SER A 26 -4.96 -12.43 4.27
C SER A 26 -5.76 -12.11 5.52
N ASP A 27 -5.54 -12.82 6.63
CA ASP A 27 -6.25 -12.57 7.88
C ASP A 27 -5.91 -11.18 8.43
N THR A 28 -4.64 -10.77 8.36
CA THR A 28 -4.20 -9.42 8.74
C THR A 28 -4.91 -8.35 7.92
N LEU A 29 -5.03 -8.51 6.61
CA LEU A 29 -5.73 -7.55 5.72
C LEU A 29 -7.22 -7.42 6.07
N LEU A 30 -7.89 -8.54 6.36
CA LEU A 30 -9.32 -8.58 6.65
C LEU A 30 -9.66 -8.11 8.08
N GLN A 31 -8.83 -8.47 9.07
CA GLN A 31 -9.10 -8.25 10.48
C GLN A 31 -8.58 -6.91 11.02
N SER A 32 -7.72 -6.23 10.26
CA SER A 32 -7.19 -4.90 10.63
C SER A 32 -7.67 -3.80 9.68
N PRO A 33 -9.00 -3.61 9.54
CA PRO A 33 -9.54 -2.70 8.53
C PRO A 33 -9.19 -1.25 8.88
N ASP A 34 -9.00 -0.92 10.16
CA ASP A 34 -8.54 0.39 10.63
C ASP A 34 -7.23 0.82 9.98
N ARG A 35 -6.35 -0.13 9.61
CA ARG A 35 -5.09 0.13 8.91
C ARG A 35 -5.15 -0.21 7.42
N TYR A 36 -5.69 -1.37 7.05
CA TYR A 36 -5.73 -1.84 5.67
C TYR A 36 -7.12 -1.62 5.08
N ARG A 37 -7.25 -0.65 4.16
CA ARG A 37 -8.55 -0.26 3.59
C ARG A 37 -8.64 -0.67 2.13
N VAL A 38 -9.75 -1.29 1.74
CA VAL A 38 -10.06 -1.53 0.33
C VAL A 38 -10.23 -0.20 -0.40
N VAL A 39 -9.46 0.01 -1.47
CA VAL A 39 -9.49 1.22 -2.30
C VAL A 39 -9.90 0.94 -3.73
N SER A 40 -9.81 -0.31 -4.18
CA SER A 40 -10.29 -0.76 -5.48
C SER A 40 -10.70 -2.22 -5.44
N ALA A 41 -11.77 -2.56 -6.14
CA ALA A 41 -12.18 -3.94 -6.39
C ALA A 41 -12.12 -4.17 -7.90
N GLN A 42 -11.34 -5.18 -8.30
CA GLN A 42 -11.16 -5.58 -9.69
C GLN A 42 -11.94 -6.88 -9.95
N ASN A 43 -11.88 -7.38 -11.18
CA ASN A 43 -12.62 -8.60 -11.53
C ASN A 43 -12.08 -9.84 -10.79
N ASP A 44 -10.77 -9.90 -10.58
CA ASP A 44 -10.04 -11.05 -10.03
C ASP A 44 -9.24 -10.71 -8.75
N SER A 45 -9.36 -9.49 -8.25
CA SER A 45 -8.53 -9.01 -7.15
C SER A 45 -9.16 -7.89 -6.34
N VAL A 46 -8.70 -7.74 -5.10
CA VAL A 46 -9.03 -6.62 -4.21
C VAL A 46 -7.73 -5.88 -3.88
N VAL A 47 -7.78 -4.55 -3.95
CA VAL A 47 -6.64 -3.69 -3.64
C VAL A 47 -6.88 -3.00 -2.31
N TYR A 48 -5.98 -3.26 -1.37
CA TYR A 48 -5.91 -2.62 -0.08
C TYR A 48 -4.80 -1.57 -0.07
N VAL A 49 -5.00 -0.48 0.66
CA VAL A 49 -3.94 0.48 1.02
C VAL A 49 -3.59 0.32 2.49
N ASP A 50 -2.30 0.34 2.83
CA ASP A 50 -1.85 0.56 4.21
C ASP A 50 -1.90 2.06 4.49
N ILE A 51 -2.91 2.51 5.23
CA ILE A 51 -3.11 3.94 5.45
C ILE A 51 -1.90 4.58 6.13
N ASN A 52 -1.18 3.85 6.98
CA ASN A 52 -0.04 4.40 7.73
C ASN A 52 1.16 4.73 6.83
N THR A 53 1.13 4.29 5.58
CA THR A 53 2.17 4.56 4.59
C THR A 53 1.82 5.69 3.63
N ILE A 54 0.60 6.25 3.71
CA ILE A 54 0.16 7.30 2.79
C ILE A 54 0.93 8.59 3.07
N GLN A 55 1.61 9.10 2.05
CA GLN A 55 2.24 10.41 2.03
C GLN A 55 1.66 11.22 0.87
N ALA A 56 1.10 12.39 1.16
CA ALA A 56 0.54 13.28 0.15
C ALA A 56 1.31 14.60 0.13
N ILE A 57 1.81 14.97 -1.05
CA ILE A 57 2.54 16.20 -1.29
C ILE A 57 1.80 16.99 -2.36
N GLN A 58 1.50 18.26 -2.08
CA GLN A 58 0.95 19.19 -3.06
C GLN A 58 2.08 20.04 -3.66
N THR A 59 1.94 20.46 -4.91
CA THR A 59 2.90 21.40 -5.49
C THR A 59 2.69 22.80 -4.92
N MET A 60 3.78 23.55 -4.75
CA MET A 60 3.75 24.92 -4.22
C MET A 60 3.07 25.89 -5.19
N ASP A 61 3.23 25.69 -6.50
CA ASP A 61 2.73 26.59 -7.54
C ASP A 61 1.22 26.42 -7.79
N TYR A 62 0.68 25.23 -7.54
CA TYR A 62 -0.73 24.91 -7.75
C TYR A 62 -1.30 24.07 -6.59
N PRO A 63 -1.34 24.63 -5.37
CA PRO A 63 -1.83 23.94 -4.19
C PRO A 63 -3.27 23.48 -4.43
N ASN A 64 -3.59 22.28 -3.94
CA ASN A 64 -4.86 21.59 -4.17
C ASN A 64 -5.23 21.23 -5.63
N SER A 65 -4.47 21.62 -6.65
CA SER A 65 -4.77 21.25 -8.06
C SER A 65 -3.89 20.11 -8.56
N LEU A 66 -2.60 20.16 -8.21
CA LEU A 66 -1.63 19.10 -8.49
C LEU A 66 -1.26 18.40 -7.18
N GLU A 67 -1.44 17.09 -7.14
CA GLU A 67 -1.19 16.29 -5.95
C GLU A 67 -0.47 15.00 -6.31
N ASN A 68 0.62 14.74 -5.59
CA ASN A 68 1.35 13.49 -5.64
C ASN A 68 1.08 12.72 -4.36
N LEU A 69 0.76 11.44 -4.47
CA LEU A 69 0.50 10.56 -3.34
C LEU A 69 1.34 9.31 -3.46
N SER A 70 2.09 8.94 -2.42
CA SER A 70 2.76 7.63 -2.34
C SER A 70 2.18 6.78 -1.22
N CYS A 71 2.17 5.46 -1.40
CA CYS A 71 1.67 4.49 -0.42
C CYS A 71 2.18 3.07 -0.70
N THR A 72 1.99 2.17 0.26
CA THR A 72 2.02 0.72 0.04
C THR A 72 0.61 0.22 -0.29
N LEU A 73 0.50 -0.58 -1.34
CA LEU A 73 -0.71 -1.32 -1.71
C LEU A 73 -0.49 -2.82 -1.53
N TYR A 74 -1.53 -3.53 -1.09
CA TYR A 74 -1.59 -4.99 -1.06
C TYR A 74 -2.72 -5.45 -1.98
N VAL A 75 -2.45 -6.40 -2.86
CA VAL A 75 -3.40 -6.89 -3.85
C VAL A 75 -3.64 -8.37 -3.62
N GLU A 76 -4.79 -8.71 -3.07
CA GLU A 76 -5.24 -10.10 -3.00
C GLU A 76 -5.77 -10.50 -4.37
N THR A 77 -5.19 -11.52 -5.01
CA THR A 77 -5.75 -12.13 -6.22
C THR A 77 -6.52 -13.37 -5.85
N TYR A 78 -7.71 -13.54 -6.41
CA TYR A 78 -8.55 -14.70 -6.16
C TYR A 78 -7.94 -15.98 -6.75
N ALA A 79 -8.42 -17.12 -6.25
CA ALA A 79 -8.16 -18.43 -6.84
C ALA A 79 -8.57 -18.45 -8.32
N ASP A 80 -7.82 -19.20 -9.13
CA ASP A 80 -8.11 -19.41 -10.54
C ASP A 80 -7.91 -20.91 -10.86
N PRO A 81 -9.00 -21.69 -11.06
CA PRO A 81 -10.39 -21.25 -11.06
C PRO A 81 -10.93 -20.91 -9.66
N LEU A 82 -11.85 -19.94 -9.58
CA LEU A 82 -12.66 -19.66 -8.38
C LEU A 82 -13.97 -20.46 -8.44
N ASP A 83 -13.89 -21.77 -8.19
CA ASP A 83 -15.01 -22.70 -8.32
C ASP A 83 -15.62 -23.12 -6.97
N ALA A 84 -16.61 -24.02 -7.01
CA ALA A 84 -17.31 -24.49 -5.82
C ALA A 84 -16.38 -25.12 -4.77
N GLU A 85 -15.29 -25.77 -5.18
CA GLU A 85 -14.32 -26.37 -4.26
C GLU A 85 -13.51 -25.29 -3.54
N ALA A 86 -13.11 -24.23 -4.24
CA ALA A 86 -12.44 -23.07 -3.64
C ALA A 86 -13.32 -22.45 -2.54
N TYR A 87 -14.64 -22.33 -2.77
CA TYR A 87 -15.60 -21.87 -1.75
C TYR A 87 -15.76 -22.86 -0.58
N GLN A 88 -15.88 -24.15 -0.85
CA GLN A 88 -16.05 -25.16 0.21
C GLN A 88 -14.82 -25.27 1.11
N SER A 89 -13.63 -25.13 0.54
CA SER A 89 -12.36 -25.22 1.26
C SER A 89 -11.90 -23.88 1.87
N GLY A 90 -12.59 -22.77 1.57
CA GLY A 90 -12.19 -21.42 1.99
C GLY A 90 -10.93 -20.89 1.29
N ARG A 91 -10.42 -21.59 0.27
CA ARG A 91 -9.21 -21.22 -0.49
C ARG A 91 -9.52 -20.20 -1.59
N LEU A 92 -10.10 -19.06 -1.20
CA LEU A 92 -10.57 -18.03 -2.14
C LEU A 92 -9.46 -17.14 -2.67
N ILE A 93 -8.37 -16.98 -1.91
CA ILE A 93 -7.22 -16.14 -2.27
C ILE A 93 -6.08 -17.04 -2.72
N ARG A 94 -5.45 -16.67 -3.84
CA ARG A 94 -4.28 -17.38 -4.39
C ARG A 94 -2.98 -16.78 -3.93
N GLN A 95 -2.90 -15.45 -3.90
CA GLN A 95 -1.67 -14.71 -3.61
C GLN A 95 -1.99 -13.30 -3.12
N ILE A 96 -1.02 -12.71 -2.44
CA ILE A 96 -1.00 -11.30 -2.05
C ILE A 96 0.24 -10.66 -2.66
N ASN A 97 0.06 -9.64 -3.49
CA ASN A 97 1.15 -8.87 -4.05
C ASN A 97 1.27 -7.54 -3.31
N GLU A 98 2.47 -7.20 -2.83
CA GLU A 98 2.77 -5.91 -2.20
C GLU A 98 3.45 -4.99 -3.21
N TYR A 99 2.95 -3.76 -3.29
CA TYR A 99 3.47 -2.73 -4.18
C TYR A 99 3.80 -1.46 -3.42
N LYS A 100 4.88 -0.78 -3.81
CA LYS A 100 5.04 0.65 -3.61
C LYS A 100 4.41 1.38 -4.78
N ALA A 101 3.45 2.26 -4.52
CA ALA A 101 2.72 2.98 -5.54
C ALA A 101 2.87 4.49 -5.38
N SER A 102 2.92 5.20 -6.50
CA SER A 102 2.89 6.65 -6.59
C SER A 102 1.78 7.07 -7.55
N PHE A 103 0.89 7.94 -7.10
CA PHE A 103 -0.19 8.51 -7.88
C PHE A 103 0.09 9.98 -8.17
N HIS A 104 -0.29 10.40 -9.36
CA HIS A 104 -0.20 11.77 -9.82
C HIS A 104 -1.59 12.23 -10.27
N ALA A 105 -2.09 13.29 -9.64
CA ALA A 105 -3.41 13.83 -9.94
C ALA A 105 -3.31 15.29 -10.38
N ASN A 106 -3.78 15.59 -11.59
CA ASN A 106 -4.13 16.92 -12.03
C ASN A 106 -5.65 17.07 -11.99
N LYS A 107 -6.16 17.59 -10.87
CA LYS A 107 -7.60 17.73 -10.60
C LYS A 107 -8.28 18.77 -11.49
N ARG A 108 -7.52 19.72 -12.05
CA ARG A 108 -8.04 20.73 -12.98
C ARG A 108 -8.33 20.12 -14.35
N GLU A 109 -7.43 19.28 -14.84
CA GLU A 109 -7.55 18.60 -16.13
C GLU A 109 -8.25 17.25 -16.04
N GLN A 110 -8.62 16.82 -14.83
CA GLN A 110 -9.16 15.48 -14.54
C GLN A 110 -8.24 14.35 -15.05
N SER A 111 -6.93 14.58 -15.01
CA SER A 111 -5.92 13.61 -15.42
C SER A 111 -5.33 12.92 -14.19
N TYR A 112 -5.33 11.60 -14.20
CA TYR A 112 -4.84 10.76 -13.11
C TYR A 112 -3.96 9.65 -13.68
N SER A 113 -2.76 9.51 -13.16
CA SER A 113 -1.85 8.42 -13.48
C SER A 113 -1.26 7.83 -12.21
N PHE A 114 -0.67 6.64 -12.34
CA PHE A 114 0.08 6.05 -11.25
C PHE A 114 1.18 5.16 -11.79
N ASP A 115 2.19 4.97 -10.96
CA ASP A 115 3.30 4.06 -11.15
C ASP A 115 3.37 3.13 -9.94
N SER A 116 3.82 1.90 -10.15
CA SER A 116 3.98 0.93 -9.07
C SER A 116 5.21 0.05 -9.25
N THR A 117 5.75 -0.42 -8.13
CA THR A 117 6.85 -1.37 -8.08
C THR A 117 6.45 -2.51 -7.15
N LEU A 118 6.47 -3.75 -7.66
CA LEU A 118 6.23 -4.95 -6.88
C LEU A 118 7.41 -5.14 -5.90
N THR A 119 7.12 -5.19 -4.61
CA THR A 119 8.13 -5.33 -3.53
C THR A 119 8.03 -6.65 -2.77
N GLY A 120 6.90 -7.35 -2.87
CA GLY A 120 6.68 -8.64 -2.21
C GLY A 120 5.56 -9.45 -2.85
N VAL A 121 5.64 -10.77 -2.73
CA VAL A 121 4.59 -11.71 -3.13
C VAL A 121 4.50 -12.74 -2.03
N TYR A 122 3.29 -12.96 -1.53
CA TYR A 122 3.02 -13.81 -0.38
C TYR A 122 1.89 -14.79 -0.70
N ALA A 123 1.95 -15.96 -0.10
CA ALA A 123 0.81 -16.85 -0.01
C ALA A 123 -0.24 -16.25 0.95
N PRO A 124 -1.50 -16.70 0.91
CA PRO A 124 -2.55 -16.18 1.81
C PRO A 124 -2.23 -16.30 3.30
N ASP A 125 -1.37 -17.25 3.69
CA ASP A 125 -0.92 -17.48 5.07
C ASP A 125 0.33 -16.68 5.46
N GLY A 126 0.80 -15.79 4.58
CA GLY A 126 1.99 -14.97 4.80
C GLY A 126 3.31 -15.63 4.40
N GLN A 127 3.32 -16.83 3.80
CA GLN A 127 4.56 -17.38 3.30
C GLN A 127 5.10 -16.53 2.12
N SER A 128 6.31 -15.99 2.25
CA SER A 128 6.94 -15.19 1.19
C SER A 128 7.50 -16.04 0.05
N PHE A 129 7.32 -15.56 -1.18
CA PHE A 129 7.98 -16.09 -2.38
C PHE A 129 9.17 -15.20 -2.80
N TYR A 130 10.06 -15.74 -3.64
CA TYR A 130 11.07 -14.91 -4.32
C TYR A 130 10.42 -14.04 -5.39
N VAL A 131 10.77 -12.76 -5.43
CA VAL A 131 10.18 -11.79 -6.34
C VAL A 131 11.25 -11.16 -7.23
N ASN A 132 11.04 -11.24 -8.55
CA ASN A 132 11.72 -10.34 -9.48
C ASN A 132 10.91 -9.05 -9.57
N THR A 133 11.38 -7.99 -8.92
CA THR A 133 10.71 -6.69 -8.81
C THR A 133 10.53 -5.95 -10.15
N SER A 134 11.09 -6.49 -11.23
CA SER A 134 11.05 -5.93 -12.59
C SER A 134 9.86 -6.42 -13.43
N ALA A 135 9.09 -7.39 -12.95
CA ALA A 135 8.32 -8.26 -13.85
C ALA A 135 6.81 -7.98 -13.97
N ASP A 136 6.17 -7.26 -13.04
CA ASP A 136 4.71 -7.11 -13.09
C ASP A 136 4.20 -5.83 -12.43
N PRO A 137 4.05 -4.72 -13.18
CA PRO A 137 3.44 -3.51 -12.65
C PRO A 137 1.95 -3.74 -12.41
N LEU A 138 1.45 -3.31 -11.25
CA LEU A 138 0.01 -3.34 -10.96
C LEU A 138 -0.74 -2.59 -12.05
N ARG A 139 -1.85 -3.17 -12.52
CA ARG A 139 -2.82 -2.51 -13.40
C ARG A 139 -4.07 -2.23 -12.60
N LEU A 140 -4.48 -0.98 -12.57
CA LEU A 140 -5.74 -0.54 -11.96
C LEU A 140 -6.76 -0.24 -13.05
N ARG A 141 -7.96 -0.81 -12.93
CA ARG A 141 -9.07 -0.52 -13.85
C ARG A 141 -9.56 0.93 -13.78
N ASP A 142 -9.58 1.52 -12.59
CA ASP A 142 -10.02 2.89 -12.34
C ASP A 142 -9.00 3.63 -11.44
N VAL A 143 -8.05 4.32 -12.08
CA VAL A 143 -7.00 5.07 -11.39
C VAL A 143 -7.58 6.24 -10.61
N MET A 144 -8.55 6.97 -11.18
CA MET A 144 -9.16 8.13 -10.52
C MET A 144 -9.94 7.71 -9.27
N GLY A 145 -10.81 6.70 -9.38
CA GLY A 145 -11.56 6.18 -8.25
C GLY A 145 -10.65 5.65 -7.14
N THR A 146 -9.59 4.92 -7.51
CA THR A 146 -8.58 4.44 -6.56
C THR A 146 -7.88 5.60 -5.84
N PHE A 147 -7.42 6.62 -6.58
CA PHE A 147 -6.81 7.83 -6.00
C PHE A 147 -7.75 8.53 -5.01
N ILE A 148 -9.02 8.75 -5.39
CA ILE A 148 -10.01 9.39 -4.51
C ILE A 148 -10.21 8.57 -3.23
N ASN A 149 -10.30 7.25 -3.33
CA ASN A 149 -10.48 6.37 -2.17
C ASN A 149 -9.25 6.41 -1.23
N ILE A 150 -8.04 6.43 -1.78
CA ILE A 150 -6.81 6.58 -0.97
C ILE A 150 -6.79 7.96 -0.30
N HIS A 151 -7.11 9.04 -1.02
CA HIS A 151 -7.17 10.39 -0.45
C HIS A 151 -8.19 10.49 0.69
N ARG A 152 -9.36 9.86 0.53
CA ARG A 152 -10.37 9.76 1.59
C ARG A 152 -9.88 8.95 2.80
N ALA A 153 -9.16 7.84 2.56
CA ALA A 153 -8.57 7.03 3.62
C ALA A 153 -7.51 7.81 4.42
N ALA A 154 -6.68 8.61 3.74
CA ALA A 154 -5.66 9.46 4.37
C ALA A 154 -6.26 10.49 5.35
N ALA A 155 -7.49 10.96 5.10
CA ALA A 155 -8.18 11.88 6.00
C ALA A 155 -8.53 11.28 7.36
N LEU A 156 -8.53 9.94 7.50
CA LEU A 156 -8.77 9.25 8.77
C LEU A 156 -7.56 9.31 9.71
N ILE A 157 -6.35 9.49 9.19
CA ILE A 157 -5.10 9.56 9.95
C ILE A 157 -4.94 10.93 10.63
N ARG A 158 -5.58 11.96 10.08
CA ARG A 158 -5.41 13.36 10.50
C ARG A 158 -6.41 13.82 11.58
N LYS A 159 -7.21 12.89 12.11
CA LYS A 159 -8.16 13.14 13.22
C LYS A 159 -7.57 12.67 14.53
#